data_AF-A0A511RIB8-F1
#
_entry.id   AF-A0A511RIB8-F1
#
_cell.length_a   1.000
_cell.length_b   1.000
_cell.length_c   1.000
_cell.angle_alpha   90.00
_cell.angle_beta   90.00
_cell.angle_gamma   90.00
#
_symmetry.space_group_name_H-M   'P 1'
#
loop_
_entity.id
_entity.type
_entity.pdbx_description
1 polymer ?
#
loop_
_entity_poly.entity_id
_entity_poly.type
_entity_poly.pdbx_seq_one_letter_code
_entity_poly.pdbx_strand_id
1 'polypeptide(L)'
;MTRILWFLLIGALALAAANSRIIKISYEDGRRSGNLRNGPWIYESNRPDGIVGSVGDLQILASKAVLEAPEGMSMQAAEGERTATFEGGVTVTRGRLTAKGPRLVYSEATGLGVLAGPAEMHQEPAKEGEDPVEVRAQEMSFDVDTDISTSSGGVVLASGNQKGWADRVYYEEERGLAVFTMDQGTVKLVRERKDGELVINAPEVRSLTRSKKLIATGGVKLVDGEITTTGEALYYDDETGEAIVIGNPARSVNAAEGFKTSGGTLLHNVNKHRVQVYRKPFTLPSGEFKKVGE
;
A
#
# COMPACT_ATOMS: atom_id res chain seq x y z
N MET A 1 35.11 -15.23 -39.65
CA MET A 1 35.94 -15.19 -38.42
C MET A 1 35.88 -13.73 -37.97
N THR A 2 35.35 -13.33 -36.82
CA THR A 2 35.47 -13.90 -35.48
C THR A 2 34.30 -13.35 -34.64
N ARG A 3 33.58 -14.22 -33.93
CA ARG A 3 32.70 -13.90 -32.78
C ARG A 3 33.55 -13.39 -31.61
N ILE A 4 32.92 -12.90 -30.53
CA ILE A 4 33.48 -12.50 -29.19
C ILE A 4 33.43 -10.96 -29.04
N LEU A 5 32.81 -10.29 -28.05
CA LEU A 5 32.44 -10.63 -26.67
C LEU A 5 31.20 -9.79 -26.27
N TRP A 6 30.11 -10.45 -25.88
CA TRP A 6 29.12 -9.90 -24.93
C TRP A 6 29.44 -10.52 -23.56
N PHE A 7 28.93 -9.93 -22.48
CA PHE A 7 29.12 -10.23 -21.05
C PHE A 7 30.21 -9.43 -20.35
N LEU A 8 29.81 -8.29 -19.76
CA LEU A 8 30.27 -7.78 -18.46
C LEU A 8 29.49 -6.49 -18.12
N LEU A 9 28.17 -6.62 -17.87
CA LEU A 9 27.39 -5.50 -17.32
C LEU A 9 26.20 -5.93 -16.44
N ILE A 10 26.26 -7.15 -15.89
CA ILE A 10 25.24 -7.66 -14.95
C ILE A 10 25.75 -7.62 -13.49
N GLY A 11 27.07 -7.52 -13.27
CA GLY A 11 27.65 -7.53 -11.91
C GLY A 11 27.57 -6.20 -11.13
N ALA A 12 27.53 -5.05 -11.82
CA ALA A 12 27.59 -3.75 -11.15
C ALA A 12 26.24 -3.30 -10.53
N LEU A 13 25.12 -3.72 -11.12
CA LEU A 13 23.77 -3.39 -10.61
C LEU A 13 23.44 -4.15 -9.32
N ALA A 14 23.87 -5.42 -9.19
CA ALA A 14 23.63 -6.21 -7.99
C ALA A 14 24.43 -5.70 -6.76
N LEU A 15 25.67 -5.23 -6.95
CA LEU A 15 26.46 -4.65 -5.86
C LEU A 15 25.96 -3.27 -5.41
N ALA A 16 25.39 -2.47 -6.30
CA ALA A 16 24.80 -1.17 -5.94
C ALA A 16 23.52 -1.35 -5.08
N ALA A 17 22.68 -2.34 -5.42
CA ALA A 17 21.50 -2.70 -4.65
C ALA A 17 21.83 -3.35 -3.28
N ALA A 18 22.94 -4.10 -3.19
CA ALA A 18 23.36 -4.69 -1.92
C ALA A 18 23.74 -3.63 -0.87
N ASN A 19 24.36 -2.51 -1.28
CA ASN A 19 24.73 -1.42 -0.36
C ASN A 19 23.54 -0.57 0.10
N SER A 20 22.43 -0.52 -0.64
CA SER A 20 21.24 0.25 -0.24
C SER A 20 20.43 -0.42 0.87
N ARG A 21 20.60 -1.74 1.08
CA ARG A 21 19.91 -2.52 2.12
C ARG A 21 20.66 -2.59 3.46
N ILE A 22 21.89 -2.10 3.52
CA ILE A 22 22.70 -2.18 4.74
C ILE A 22 22.14 -1.18 5.76
N ILE A 23 21.66 -1.69 6.90
CA ILE A 23 21.14 -0.83 7.96
C ILE A 23 22.27 -0.23 8.78
N LYS A 24 22.15 1.07 9.04
CA LYS A 24 23.03 1.83 9.93
C LYS A 24 22.24 2.18 11.19
N ILE A 25 22.80 1.89 12.36
CA ILE A 25 22.16 2.20 13.64
C ILE A 25 22.99 3.26 14.35
N SER A 26 22.35 4.39 14.67
CA SER A 26 22.89 5.47 15.47
C SER A 26 22.12 5.58 16.81
N TYR A 27 22.81 6.03 17.85
CA TYR A 27 22.34 5.96 19.24
C TYR A 27 23.04 7.01 20.12
N GLU A 28 22.88 8.30 19.79
CA GLU A 28 23.65 9.40 20.40
C GLU A 28 23.64 9.41 21.94
N ASP A 29 22.50 9.08 22.54
CA ASP A 29 22.32 9.01 23.99
C ASP A 29 22.20 7.57 24.52
N GLY A 30 22.41 6.58 23.65
CA GLY A 30 22.24 5.16 23.94
C GLY A 30 23.55 4.46 24.28
N ARG A 31 23.42 3.16 24.60
CA ARG A 31 24.53 2.25 24.82
C ARG A 31 24.49 1.10 23.83
N ARG A 32 25.66 0.62 23.42
CA ARG A 32 25.82 -0.62 22.66
C ARG A 32 26.45 -1.71 23.53
N SER A 33 25.89 -2.91 23.48
CA SER A 33 26.38 -4.08 24.21
C SER A 33 26.30 -5.35 23.33
N GLY A 34 26.73 -6.50 23.87
CA GLY A 34 26.76 -7.79 23.18
C GLY A 34 28.14 -8.18 22.63
N ASN A 35 28.20 -9.25 21.83
CA ASN A 35 29.46 -9.73 21.27
C ASN A 35 29.86 -8.87 20.06
N LEU A 36 30.95 -8.12 20.19
CA LEU A 36 31.40 -7.19 19.16
C LEU A 36 31.76 -7.88 17.83
N ARG A 37 32.18 -9.14 17.84
CA ARG A 37 32.59 -9.87 16.64
C ARG A 37 31.43 -10.60 15.97
N ASN A 38 30.63 -11.33 16.75
CA ASN A 38 29.64 -12.27 16.24
C ASN A 38 28.19 -11.84 16.49
N GLY A 39 27.98 -10.77 17.25
CA GLY A 39 26.64 -10.34 17.65
C GLY A 39 26.00 -11.24 18.71
N PRO A 40 24.76 -10.93 19.12
CA PRO A 40 23.99 -9.77 18.67
C PRO A 40 24.62 -8.45 19.13
N TRP A 41 24.49 -7.40 18.33
CA TRP A 41 24.74 -6.03 18.78
C TRP A 41 23.43 -5.45 19.31
N ILE A 42 23.41 -5.12 20.60
CA ILE A 42 22.21 -4.63 21.30
C ILE A 42 22.39 -3.13 21.55
N TYR A 43 21.41 -2.35 21.14
CA TYR A 43 21.36 -0.89 21.27
C TYR A 43 20.17 -0.51 22.16
N GLU A 44 20.39 0.33 23.17
CA GLU A 44 19.35 0.76 24.10
C GLU A 44 19.49 2.25 24.42
N SER A 45 18.37 2.96 24.46
CA SER A 45 18.26 4.35 24.92
C SER A 45 17.10 4.49 25.90
N ASN A 46 17.19 5.47 26.81
CA ASN A 46 16.09 5.82 27.71
C ASN A 46 15.03 6.69 27.00
N ARG A 47 15.34 7.21 25.81
CA ARG A 47 14.40 7.95 24.98
C ARG A 47 13.65 7.01 24.03
N PRO A 48 12.33 7.21 23.82
CA PRO A 48 11.55 6.43 22.85
C PRO A 48 12.08 6.50 21.41
N ASP A 49 12.81 7.56 21.06
CA ASP A 49 13.35 7.86 19.74
C ASP A 49 14.90 7.87 19.71
N GLY A 50 15.55 7.39 20.77
CA GLY A 50 17.00 7.52 20.93
C GLY A 50 17.83 6.54 20.07
N ILE A 51 17.21 5.47 19.56
CA ILE A 51 17.83 4.55 18.60
C ILE A 51 17.25 4.84 17.22
N VAL A 52 18.14 5.15 16.27
CA VAL A 52 17.76 5.48 14.88
C VAL A 52 18.46 4.52 13.92
N GLY A 53 17.66 3.63 13.32
CA GLY A 53 18.02 2.83 12.16
C GLY A 53 17.82 3.61 10.87
N SER A 54 18.74 3.51 9.92
CA SER A 54 18.64 4.16 8.61
C SER A 54 19.04 3.18 7.51
N VAL A 55 18.19 3.05 6.49
CA VAL A 55 18.42 2.19 5.33
C VAL A 55 17.71 2.78 4.11
N GLY A 56 18.44 3.03 3.03
CA GLY A 56 17.92 3.84 1.92
C GLY A 56 17.39 5.20 2.40
N ASP A 57 16.12 5.48 2.11
CA ASP A 57 15.37 6.66 2.57
C ASP A 57 14.48 6.38 3.80
N LEU A 58 14.50 5.13 4.31
CA LEU A 58 13.76 4.70 5.49
C LEU A 58 14.52 5.06 6.76
N GLN A 59 13.82 5.69 7.70
CA GLN A 59 14.29 5.84 9.08
C GLN A 59 13.39 5.07 10.04
N ILE A 60 14.00 4.43 11.02
CA ILE A 60 13.32 3.61 12.04
C ILE A 60 13.78 4.12 13.40
N LEU A 61 12.86 4.72 14.15
CA LEU A 61 13.10 5.26 15.48
C LEU A 61 12.52 4.31 16.52
N ALA A 62 13.29 4.03 17.57
CA ALA A 62 12.90 3.15 18.68
C ALA A 62 13.70 3.46 19.95
N SER A 63 13.34 2.82 21.07
CA SER A 63 14.17 2.84 22.29
C SER A 63 15.16 1.69 22.37
N LYS A 64 14.95 0.62 21.59
CA LYS A 64 15.82 -0.54 21.54
C LYS A 64 15.96 -1.08 20.12
N ALA A 65 17.18 -1.51 19.77
CA ALA A 65 17.42 -2.31 18.58
C ALA A 65 18.36 -3.49 18.88
N VAL A 66 18.16 -4.61 18.18
CA VAL A 66 19.03 -5.79 18.21
C VAL A 66 19.40 -6.12 16.77
N LEU A 67 20.70 -6.13 16.45
CA LEU A 67 21.22 -6.50 15.14
C LEU A 67 21.95 -7.84 15.24
N GLU A 68 21.54 -8.79 14.42
CA GLU A 68 22.00 -10.18 14.46
C GLU A 68 22.56 -10.59 13.10
N ALA A 69 23.67 -11.33 13.12
CA ALA A 69 24.21 -12.02 11.95
C ALA A 69 23.57 -13.42 11.83
N PRO A 70 23.52 -13.98 10.61
CA PRO A 70 23.23 -15.40 10.42
C PRO A 70 24.19 -16.29 11.23
N GLU A 71 23.74 -17.49 11.56
CA GLU A 71 24.51 -18.44 12.36
C GLU A 71 25.87 -18.75 11.70
N GLY A 72 26.94 -18.71 12.50
CA GLY A 72 28.30 -19.01 12.04
C GLY A 72 29.02 -17.84 11.35
N MET A 73 28.37 -16.69 11.15
CA MET A 73 28.99 -15.50 10.56
C MET A 73 29.39 -14.46 11.61
N SER A 74 30.42 -13.68 11.28
CA SER A 74 30.74 -12.46 12.03
C SER A 74 29.85 -11.31 11.56
N MET A 75 29.63 -10.29 12.41
CA MET A 75 28.80 -9.13 12.08
C MET A 75 29.26 -8.35 10.85
N GLN A 76 30.57 -8.35 10.58
CA GLN A 76 31.15 -7.71 9.40
C GLN A 76 30.97 -8.56 8.14
N ALA A 77 31.16 -9.88 8.26
CA ALA A 77 30.98 -10.79 7.13
C ALA A 77 29.51 -10.97 6.72
N ALA A 78 28.59 -10.69 7.65
CA ALA A 78 27.16 -10.81 7.46
C ALA A 78 26.51 -9.56 6.86
N GLU A 79 27.25 -8.47 6.60
CA GLU A 79 26.66 -7.26 5.97
C GLU A 79 25.91 -7.61 4.68
N GLY A 80 24.64 -7.20 4.59
CA GLY A 80 23.74 -7.59 3.51
C GLY A 80 22.87 -8.81 3.82
N GLU A 81 23.11 -9.52 4.93
CA GLU A 81 22.34 -10.67 5.38
C GLU A 81 21.88 -10.56 6.85
N ARG A 82 22.14 -9.43 7.52
CA ARG A 82 21.77 -9.25 8.93
C ARG A 82 20.27 -9.04 9.10
N THR A 83 19.80 -9.28 10.31
CA THR A 83 18.44 -8.97 10.74
C THR A 83 18.48 -7.96 11.87
N ALA A 84 17.72 -6.88 11.75
CA ALA A 84 17.56 -5.86 12.77
C ALA A 84 16.16 -5.89 13.35
N THR A 85 16.04 -6.04 14.67
CA THR A 85 14.79 -5.95 15.41
C THR A 85 14.75 -4.63 16.16
N PHE A 86 13.68 -3.86 16.03
CA PHE A 86 13.43 -2.61 16.75
C PHE A 86 12.21 -2.76 17.67
N GLU A 87 12.31 -2.27 18.90
CA GLU A 87 11.27 -2.43 19.95
C GLU A 87 11.15 -1.19 20.85
N GLY A 88 10.09 -1.19 21.67
CA GLY A 88 9.85 -0.16 22.68
C GLY A 88 9.23 1.10 22.10
N GLY A 89 8.27 0.90 21.19
CA GLY A 89 7.61 1.94 20.40
C GLY A 89 8.43 2.26 19.16
N VAL A 90 7.98 1.77 18.01
CA VAL A 90 8.64 1.99 16.73
C VAL A 90 7.91 3.07 15.95
N THR A 91 8.67 4.03 15.41
CA THR A 91 8.20 4.96 14.39
C THR A 91 9.04 4.77 13.13
N VAL A 92 8.40 4.56 11.99
CA VAL A 92 9.03 4.44 10.68
C VAL A 92 8.68 5.69 9.89
N THR A 93 9.67 6.32 9.25
CA THR A 93 9.44 7.45 8.36
C THR A 93 10.06 7.21 6.99
N ARG A 94 9.33 7.59 5.94
CA ARG A 94 9.79 7.60 4.54
C ARG A 94 9.08 8.72 3.78
N GLY A 95 9.81 9.75 3.36
CA GLY A 95 9.23 10.90 2.68
C GLY A 95 8.09 11.55 3.48
N ARG A 96 6.86 11.45 2.97
CA ARG A 96 5.62 11.97 3.60
C ARG A 96 4.92 10.97 4.52
N LEU A 97 5.38 9.72 4.56
CA LEU A 97 4.79 8.62 5.31
C LEU A 97 5.44 8.53 6.69
N THR A 98 4.60 8.37 7.72
CA THR A 98 4.98 8.01 9.08
C THR A 98 4.13 6.82 9.53
N ALA A 99 4.75 5.71 9.92
CA ALA A 99 4.06 4.56 10.51
C ALA A 99 4.52 4.30 11.95
N LYS A 100 3.63 3.82 12.80
CA LYS A 100 3.86 3.55 14.21
C LYS A 100 3.38 2.16 14.58
N GLY A 101 4.15 1.45 15.39
CA GLY A 101 3.79 0.13 15.88
C GLY A 101 4.70 -0.33 17.02
N PRO A 102 4.38 -1.47 17.66
CA PRO A 102 5.14 -1.98 18.80
C PRO A 102 6.55 -2.47 18.45
N ARG A 103 6.72 -3.10 17.28
CA ARG A 103 7.95 -3.82 16.89
C ARG A 103 8.12 -3.86 15.39
N LEU A 104 9.35 -3.67 14.93
CA LEU A 104 9.73 -3.83 13.52
C LEU A 104 10.89 -4.81 13.37
N VAL A 105 10.81 -5.70 12.38
CA VAL A 105 11.92 -6.57 11.98
C VAL A 105 12.32 -6.21 10.55
N TYR A 106 13.59 -5.86 10.35
CA TYR A 106 14.18 -5.54 9.07
C TYR A 106 15.20 -6.60 8.66
N SER A 107 15.13 -7.08 7.42
CA SER A 107 16.10 -8.03 6.85
C SER A 107 16.91 -7.37 5.75
N GLU A 108 18.24 -7.32 5.90
CA GLU A 108 19.13 -6.83 4.84
C GLU A 108 19.11 -7.76 3.62
N ALA A 109 18.88 -9.06 3.82
CA ALA A 109 18.86 -10.06 2.75
C ALA A 109 17.73 -9.80 1.75
N THR A 110 16.56 -9.38 2.23
CA THR A 110 15.37 -9.15 1.41
C THR A 110 15.07 -7.68 1.17
N GLY A 111 15.64 -6.76 1.95
CA GLY A 111 15.26 -5.35 1.91
C GLY A 111 13.91 -5.05 2.57
N LEU A 112 13.30 -6.04 3.25
CA LEU A 112 11.95 -5.92 3.80
C LEU A 112 11.97 -5.54 5.29
N GLY A 113 11.29 -4.44 5.63
CA GLY A 113 10.94 -4.09 7.01
C GLY A 113 9.48 -4.48 7.30
N VAL A 114 9.24 -5.26 8.35
CA VAL A 114 7.90 -5.69 8.77
C VAL A 114 7.61 -5.09 10.15
N LEU A 115 6.66 -4.16 10.18
CA LEU A 115 6.11 -3.54 11.38
C LEU A 115 4.91 -4.37 11.86
N ALA A 116 5.10 -5.10 12.96
CA ALA A 116 4.02 -5.84 13.60
C ALA A 116 3.05 -4.89 14.30
N GLY A 117 1.76 -5.22 14.27
CA GLY A 117 0.68 -4.37 14.77
C GLY A 117 0.23 -4.64 16.22
N PRO A 118 -0.73 -3.84 16.71
CA PRO A 118 -1.53 -2.86 15.96
C PRO A 118 -0.66 -1.70 15.42
N ALA A 119 -0.74 -1.47 14.11
CA ALA A 119 0.08 -0.50 13.39
C ALA A 119 -0.81 0.61 12.79
N GLU A 120 -0.34 1.84 12.86
CA GLU A 120 -1.00 3.02 12.31
C GLU A 120 -0.04 3.76 11.38
N MET A 121 -0.51 4.19 10.22
CA MET A 121 0.25 4.94 9.23
C MET A 121 -0.49 6.22 8.86
N HIS A 122 0.24 7.31 8.91
CA HIS A 122 -0.17 8.63 8.47
C HIS A 122 0.67 9.04 7.26
N GLN A 123 0.03 9.51 6.20
CA GLN A 123 0.70 10.11 5.05
C GLN A 123 0.17 11.52 4.81
N GLU A 124 1.07 12.49 4.92
CA GLU A 124 0.77 13.89 4.61
C GLU A 124 0.40 14.04 3.13
N PRO A 125 -0.52 14.95 2.74
CA PRO A 125 -0.92 15.18 1.36
C PRO A 125 0.20 15.72 0.48
N ALA A 126 0.08 15.56 -0.84
CA ALA A 126 1.15 15.97 -1.77
C ALA A 126 1.06 17.46 -2.09
N LYS A 127 -0.14 18.01 -1.97
CA LYS A 127 -0.49 19.39 -2.26
C LYS A 127 -1.32 19.93 -1.11
N GLU A 128 -1.19 21.23 -0.90
CA GLU A 128 -2.03 21.95 0.05
C GLU A 128 -3.51 21.84 -0.34
N GLY A 129 -4.38 21.58 0.64
CA GLY A 129 -5.82 21.41 0.45
C GLY A 129 -6.28 20.00 0.07
N GLU A 130 -5.37 19.04 -0.11
CA GLU A 130 -5.72 17.61 -0.13
C GLU A 130 -5.76 17.05 1.30
N ASP A 131 -6.54 16.00 1.50
CA ASP A 131 -6.65 15.34 2.81
C ASP A 131 -5.47 14.38 3.03
N PRO A 132 -4.98 14.24 4.28
CA PRO A 132 -4.03 13.19 4.62
C PRO A 132 -4.65 11.80 4.45
N VAL A 133 -3.80 10.78 4.39
CA VAL A 133 -4.21 9.37 4.36
C VAL A 133 -3.82 8.72 5.68
N GLU A 134 -4.80 8.11 6.34
CA GLU A 134 -4.64 7.33 7.56
C GLU A 134 -4.91 5.85 7.26
N VAL A 135 -4.04 4.96 7.72
CA VAL A 135 -4.20 3.51 7.56
C VAL A 135 -3.97 2.81 8.89
N ARG A 136 -4.86 1.89 9.26
CA ARG A 136 -4.69 0.98 10.39
C ARG A 136 -4.64 -0.46 9.92
N ALA A 137 -3.74 -1.25 10.48
CA ALA A 137 -3.53 -2.64 10.10
C ALA A 137 -2.92 -3.46 11.27
N GLN A 138 -2.94 -4.79 11.15
CA GLN A 138 -2.24 -5.68 12.09
C GLN A 138 -0.79 -5.92 11.70
N GLU A 139 -0.42 -5.61 10.46
CA GLU A 139 0.95 -5.65 9.99
C GLU A 139 1.12 -4.66 8.83
N MET A 140 2.28 -4.02 8.76
CA MET A 140 2.70 -3.21 7.62
C MET A 140 4.10 -3.60 7.20
N SER A 141 4.33 -3.84 5.91
CA SER A 141 5.64 -4.08 5.35
C SER A 141 6.09 -2.93 4.45
N PHE A 142 7.40 -2.70 4.44
CA PHE A 142 8.07 -1.65 3.67
C PHE A 142 9.24 -2.29 2.92
N ASP A 143 9.14 -2.31 1.60
CA ASP A 143 10.20 -2.75 0.71
C ASP A 143 11.05 -1.53 0.32
N VAL A 144 12.35 -1.59 0.60
CA VAL A 144 13.31 -0.50 0.30
C VAL A 144 13.88 -0.59 -1.11
N ASP A 145 13.67 -1.71 -1.82
CA ASP A 145 14.15 -1.87 -3.20
C ASP A 145 13.14 -1.36 -4.21
N THR A 146 11.85 -1.43 -3.89
CA THR A 146 10.77 -1.16 -4.85
C THR A 146 9.84 -0.01 -4.44
N ASP A 147 10.04 0.60 -3.27
CA ASP A 147 9.14 1.62 -2.70
C ASP A 147 7.67 1.17 -2.64
N ILE A 148 7.51 -0.12 -2.32
CA ILE A 148 6.22 -0.76 -2.13
C ILE A 148 5.98 -0.88 -0.63
N SER A 149 4.75 -0.56 -0.22
CA SER A 149 4.26 -0.90 1.12
C SER A 149 3.05 -1.83 1.03
N THR A 150 2.92 -2.73 2.01
CA THR A 150 1.75 -3.61 2.12
C THR A 150 1.22 -3.58 3.54
N SER A 151 -0.06 -3.28 3.70
CA SER A 151 -0.79 -3.35 4.97
C SER A 151 -1.70 -4.58 4.97
N SER A 152 -1.78 -5.32 6.08
CA SER A 152 -2.58 -6.55 6.15
C SER A 152 -3.23 -6.79 7.53
N GLY A 153 -4.16 -7.76 7.57
CA GLY A 153 -4.83 -8.20 8.79
C GLY A 153 -6.05 -7.36 9.16
N GLY A 154 -6.85 -6.94 8.17
CA GLY A 154 -8.02 -6.09 8.40
C GLY A 154 -7.64 -4.61 8.36
N VAL A 155 -7.33 -4.14 7.16
CA VAL A 155 -6.94 -2.78 6.87
C VAL A 155 -8.15 -1.85 6.88
N VAL A 156 -8.00 -0.74 7.58
CA VAL A 156 -8.93 0.40 7.51
C VAL A 156 -8.16 1.60 7.00
N LEU A 157 -8.60 2.16 5.87
CA LEU A 157 -8.05 3.38 5.29
C LEU A 157 -9.06 4.52 5.46
N ALA A 158 -8.58 5.72 5.76
CA ALA A 158 -9.39 6.93 5.77
C ALA A 158 -8.63 8.09 5.11
N SER A 159 -9.34 8.90 4.32
CA SER A 159 -8.81 10.15 3.76
C SER A 159 -9.97 11.09 3.46
N GLY A 160 -10.01 12.22 4.17
CA GLY A 160 -11.10 13.19 4.07
C GLY A 160 -12.46 12.56 4.32
N ASN A 161 -13.34 12.64 3.32
CA ASN A 161 -14.67 12.03 3.34
C ASN A 161 -14.71 10.57 2.86
N GLN A 162 -13.55 9.92 2.65
CA GLN A 162 -13.45 8.56 2.13
C GLN A 162 -12.95 7.60 3.20
N LYS A 163 -13.52 6.38 3.19
CA LYS A 163 -13.13 5.27 4.05
C LYS A 163 -13.08 3.97 3.25
N GLY A 164 -12.11 3.12 3.52
CA GLY A 164 -11.92 1.83 2.87
C GLY A 164 -11.66 0.71 3.87
N TRP A 165 -12.21 -0.47 3.59
CA TRP A 165 -11.99 -1.70 4.35
C TRP A 165 -11.54 -2.81 3.41
N ALA A 166 -10.43 -3.46 3.75
CA ALA A 166 -9.83 -4.57 2.99
C ALA A 166 -9.05 -5.52 3.91
N ASP A 167 -8.79 -6.76 3.51
CA ASP A 167 -7.90 -7.64 4.28
C ASP A 167 -6.44 -7.25 4.05
N ARG A 168 -6.13 -6.79 2.84
CA ARG A 168 -4.81 -6.33 2.43
C ARG A 168 -4.88 -5.12 1.51
N VAL A 169 -3.95 -4.20 1.68
CA VAL A 169 -3.71 -3.06 0.79
C VAL A 169 -2.25 -3.08 0.37
N TYR A 170 -2.02 -3.19 -0.94
CA TYR A 170 -0.71 -3.03 -1.57
C TYR A 170 -0.62 -1.62 -2.15
N TYR A 171 0.49 -0.92 -1.93
CA TYR A 171 0.66 0.46 -2.38
C TYR A 171 2.01 0.69 -3.04
N GLU A 172 1.99 1.20 -4.27
CA GLU A 172 3.17 1.67 -5.01
C GLU A 172 3.27 3.18 -4.89
N GLU A 173 4.22 3.66 -4.09
CA GLU A 173 4.30 5.07 -3.71
C GLU A 173 4.63 5.99 -4.89
N GLU A 174 5.53 5.54 -5.77
CA GLU A 174 5.94 6.28 -6.96
C GLU A 174 4.84 6.42 -8.01
N ARG A 175 3.97 5.41 -8.16
CA ARG A 175 2.86 5.45 -9.11
C ARG A 175 1.56 5.97 -8.50
N GLY A 176 1.44 5.91 -7.17
CA GLY A 176 0.18 6.13 -6.49
C GLY A 176 -0.85 5.05 -6.81
N LEU A 177 -0.43 3.80 -7.00
CA LEU A 177 -1.32 2.67 -7.24
C LEU A 177 -1.61 1.96 -5.91
N ALA A 178 -2.86 1.99 -5.46
CA ALA A 178 -3.34 1.23 -4.32
C ALA A 178 -4.22 0.05 -4.80
N VAL A 179 -3.92 -1.16 -4.32
CA VAL A 179 -4.67 -2.39 -4.62
C VAL A 179 -5.21 -2.96 -3.32
N PHE A 180 -6.54 -2.99 -3.22
CA PHE A 180 -7.30 -3.49 -2.09
C PHE A 180 -7.83 -4.88 -2.44
N THR A 181 -7.61 -5.85 -1.55
CA THR A 181 -8.09 -7.23 -1.72
C THR A 181 -8.73 -7.74 -0.44
N MET A 182 -9.79 -8.54 -0.58
CA MET A 182 -10.32 -9.40 0.47
C MET A 182 -10.05 -10.85 0.11
N ASP A 183 -9.68 -11.68 1.10
CA ASP A 183 -9.61 -13.13 0.94
C ASP A 183 -11.02 -13.73 0.93
N GLN A 184 -11.93 -13.15 1.72
CA GLN A 184 -13.35 -13.51 1.74
C GLN A 184 -14.25 -12.26 1.75
N GLY A 185 -15.30 -12.27 0.93
CA GLY A 185 -16.25 -11.16 0.84
C GLY A 185 -15.81 -10.09 -0.16
N THR A 186 -15.98 -8.82 0.19
CA THR A 186 -15.73 -7.70 -0.72
C THR A 186 -15.07 -6.54 0.00
N VAL A 187 -14.06 -5.94 -0.65
CA VAL A 187 -13.55 -4.63 -0.29
C VAL A 187 -14.74 -3.68 -0.27
N LYS A 188 -14.84 -2.85 0.77
CA LYS A 188 -15.84 -1.80 0.87
C LYS A 188 -15.13 -0.46 0.80
N LEU A 189 -15.50 0.37 -0.16
CA LEU A 189 -15.12 1.78 -0.19
C LEU A 189 -16.37 2.62 0.01
N VAL A 190 -16.30 3.60 0.92
CA VAL A 190 -17.37 4.55 1.22
C VAL A 190 -16.84 5.94 1.00
N ARG A 191 -17.65 6.77 0.34
CA ARG A 191 -17.47 8.21 0.30
C ARG A 191 -18.71 8.90 0.85
N GLU A 192 -18.51 9.72 1.87
CA GLU A 192 -19.55 10.55 2.46
C GLU A 192 -19.80 11.78 1.56
N ARG A 193 -21.05 12.02 1.18
CA ARG A 193 -21.48 13.20 0.42
C ARG A 193 -22.69 13.84 1.10
N LYS A 194 -23.04 15.06 0.68
CA LYS A 194 -24.17 15.82 1.24
C LYS A 194 -25.52 15.16 0.98
N ASP A 195 -25.63 14.43 -0.12
CA ASP A 195 -26.80 13.73 -0.65
C ASP A 195 -26.81 12.23 -0.29
N GLY A 196 -25.89 11.78 0.59
CA GLY A 196 -25.79 10.42 1.07
C GLY A 196 -24.43 9.77 0.79
N GLU A 197 -24.32 8.49 1.09
CA GLU A 197 -23.08 7.75 0.84
C GLU A 197 -22.99 7.26 -0.61
N LEU A 198 -21.78 7.26 -1.15
CA LEU A 198 -21.41 6.46 -2.32
C LEU A 198 -20.63 5.24 -1.83
N VAL A 199 -21.10 4.03 -2.14
CA VAL A 199 -20.47 2.80 -1.69
C VAL A 199 -20.10 1.91 -2.87
N ILE A 200 -18.84 1.50 -2.95
CA ILE A 200 -18.34 0.52 -3.91
C ILE A 200 -17.98 -0.75 -3.15
N ASN A 201 -18.53 -1.89 -3.58
CA ASN A 201 -18.15 -3.21 -3.09
C ASN A 201 -17.66 -4.08 -4.24
N ALA A 202 -16.51 -4.72 -4.07
CA ALA A 202 -15.97 -5.72 -5.00
C ALA A 202 -14.90 -6.58 -4.33
N PRO A 203 -14.62 -7.81 -4.80
CA PRO A 203 -13.50 -8.61 -4.29
C PRO A 203 -12.14 -7.91 -4.39
N GLU A 204 -11.91 -7.20 -5.49
CA GLU A 204 -10.69 -6.43 -5.71
C GLU A 204 -11.02 -5.03 -6.20
N VAL A 205 -10.33 -4.04 -5.64
CA VAL A 205 -10.40 -2.64 -6.07
C VAL A 205 -8.99 -2.12 -6.27
N ARG A 206 -8.74 -1.44 -7.40
CA ARG A 206 -7.47 -0.79 -7.70
C ARG A 206 -7.70 0.69 -7.94
N SER A 207 -6.91 1.54 -7.30
CA SER A 207 -7.04 2.99 -7.34
C SER A 207 -5.72 3.63 -7.75
N LEU A 208 -5.77 4.50 -8.74
CA LEU A 208 -4.70 5.42 -9.10
C LEU A 208 -4.98 6.75 -8.41
N THR A 209 -4.34 6.98 -7.28
CA THR A 209 -4.60 8.14 -6.40
C THR A 209 -4.29 9.46 -7.08
N ARG A 210 -3.25 9.50 -7.93
CA ARG A 210 -2.81 10.71 -8.63
C ARG A 210 -3.77 11.16 -9.75
N SER A 211 -4.30 10.20 -10.51
CA SER A 211 -5.26 10.49 -11.59
C SER A 211 -6.71 10.40 -11.14
N LYS A 212 -6.94 10.08 -9.86
CA LYS A 212 -8.26 9.87 -9.24
C LYS A 212 -9.17 8.95 -10.04
N LYS A 213 -8.59 7.84 -10.51
CA LYS A 213 -9.29 6.79 -11.26
C LYS A 213 -9.26 5.49 -10.49
N LEU A 214 -10.30 4.70 -10.64
CA LEU A 214 -10.45 3.44 -9.94
C LEU A 214 -11.07 2.39 -10.85
N ILE A 215 -10.64 1.14 -10.66
CA ILE A 215 -11.35 -0.03 -11.17
C ILE A 215 -11.73 -0.97 -10.04
N ALA A 216 -12.84 -1.68 -10.20
CA ALA A 216 -13.28 -2.72 -9.31
C ALA A 216 -13.66 -3.96 -10.13
N THR A 217 -13.28 -5.15 -9.67
CA THR A 217 -13.41 -6.40 -10.43
C THR A 217 -13.82 -7.57 -9.55
N GLY A 218 -14.35 -8.63 -10.17
CA GLY A 218 -14.78 -9.86 -9.48
C GLY A 218 -16.26 -9.88 -9.09
N GLY A 219 -17.07 -9.01 -9.69
CA GLY A 219 -18.45 -8.76 -9.27
C GLY A 219 -18.52 -7.50 -8.42
N VAL A 220 -19.21 -6.50 -8.94
CA VAL A 220 -19.23 -5.15 -8.36
C VAL A 220 -20.63 -4.75 -7.96
N LYS A 221 -20.73 -3.99 -6.87
CA LYS A 221 -21.94 -3.30 -6.44
C LYS A 221 -21.61 -1.85 -6.11
N LEU A 222 -22.17 -0.93 -6.88
CA LEU A 222 -22.16 0.50 -6.68
C LEU A 222 -23.50 0.92 -6.07
N VAL A 223 -23.47 1.62 -4.93
CA VAL A 223 -24.65 2.19 -4.27
C VAL A 223 -24.49 3.69 -4.21
N ASP A 224 -25.45 4.41 -4.76
CA ASP A 224 -25.53 5.87 -4.83
C ASP A 224 -26.92 6.29 -4.36
N GLY A 225 -27.06 6.50 -3.04
CA GLY A 225 -28.37 6.67 -2.42
C GLY A 225 -29.29 5.46 -2.68
N GLU A 226 -30.44 5.73 -3.29
CA GLU A 226 -31.45 4.72 -3.63
C GLU A 226 -31.15 3.93 -4.92
N ILE A 227 -30.08 4.30 -5.63
CA ILE A 227 -29.67 3.67 -6.88
C ILE A 227 -28.59 2.64 -6.60
N THR A 228 -28.88 1.38 -6.89
CA THR A 228 -27.90 0.29 -6.84
C THR A 228 -27.62 -0.22 -8.25
N THR A 229 -26.34 -0.20 -8.64
CA THR A 229 -25.86 -0.72 -9.92
C THR A 229 -24.89 -1.89 -9.69
N THR A 230 -25.13 -3.02 -10.36
CA THR A 230 -24.30 -4.23 -10.26
C THR A 230 -23.78 -4.68 -11.63
N GLY A 231 -22.64 -5.35 -11.62
CA GLY A 231 -21.99 -5.89 -12.81
C GLY A 231 -20.82 -6.80 -12.46
N GLU A 232 -20.04 -7.17 -13.46
CA GLU A 232 -18.80 -7.95 -13.33
C GLU A 232 -17.60 -7.06 -12.98
N ALA A 233 -17.58 -5.83 -13.52
CA ALA A 233 -16.51 -4.86 -13.30
C ALA A 233 -17.05 -3.41 -13.34
N LEU A 234 -16.29 -2.50 -12.74
CA LEU A 234 -16.57 -1.07 -12.72
C LEU A 234 -15.28 -0.28 -12.99
N TYR A 235 -15.39 0.75 -13.81
CA TYR A 235 -14.46 1.87 -13.87
C TYR A 235 -15.12 3.08 -13.23
N TYR A 236 -14.39 3.84 -12.43
CA TYR A 236 -14.86 5.08 -11.83
C TYR A 236 -13.82 6.18 -12.01
N ASP A 237 -14.31 7.32 -12.46
CA ASP A 237 -13.55 8.56 -12.59
C ASP A 237 -14.09 9.55 -11.55
N ASP A 238 -13.24 9.85 -10.57
CA ASP A 238 -13.61 10.67 -9.43
C ASP A 238 -13.83 12.14 -9.82
N GLU A 239 -13.05 12.64 -10.78
CA GLU A 239 -13.11 14.04 -11.22
C GLU A 239 -14.45 14.35 -11.89
N THR A 240 -14.96 13.40 -12.67
CA THR A 240 -16.21 13.55 -13.41
C THR A 240 -17.44 13.00 -12.66
N GLY A 241 -17.22 12.08 -11.71
CA GLY A 241 -18.28 11.31 -11.07
C GLY A 241 -18.96 10.31 -12.01
N GLU A 242 -18.26 9.83 -13.02
CA GLU A 242 -18.78 8.84 -13.97
C GLU A 242 -18.29 7.44 -13.60
N ALA A 243 -19.24 6.53 -13.33
CA ALA A 243 -19.00 5.11 -13.18
C ALA A 243 -19.50 4.35 -14.42
N ILE A 244 -18.62 3.56 -15.03
CA ILE A 244 -18.97 2.66 -16.14
C ILE A 244 -18.97 1.24 -15.59
N VAL A 245 -20.15 0.62 -15.53
CA VAL A 245 -20.36 -0.73 -15.01
C VAL A 245 -20.57 -1.71 -16.15
N ILE A 246 -19.75 -2.74 -16.23
CA ILE A 246 -19.73 -3.77 -17.27
C ILE A 246 -20.32 -5.06 -16.69
N GLY A 247 -21.12 -5.80 -17.45
CA GLY A 247 -21.53 -7.14 -17.06
C GLY A 247 -22.43 -7.82 -18.08
N ASN A 248 -22.73 -9.11 -17.88
CA ASN A 248 -23.56 -9.91 -18.77
C ASN A 248 -24.87 -10.42 -18.09
N PRO A 249 -25.89 -9.55 -17.85
CA PRO A 249 -25.91 -8.11 -18.03
C PRO A 249 -25.54 -7.34 -16.75
N ALA A 250 -25.04 -6.11 -16.90
CA ALA A 250 -25.07 -5.13 -15.83
C ALA A 250 -26.52 -4.69 -15.56
N ARG A 251 -26.83 -4.41 -14.29
CA ARG A 251 -28.20 -4.11 -13.82
C ARG A 251 -28.19 -2.91 -12.88
N SER A 252 -29.17 -2.05 -13.00
CA SER A 252 -29.39 -0.93 -12.09
C SER A 252 -30.84 -0.84 -11.67
N VAL A 253 -31.06 -0.53 -10.39
CA VAL A 253 -32.38 -0.38 -9.78
C VAL A 253 -32.38 0.90 -8.96
N ASN A 254 -33.35 1.78 -9.21
CA ASN A 254 -33.72 2.87 -8.32
C ASN A 254 -34.88 2.40 -7.44
N ALA A 255 -34.64 2.23 -6.15
CA ALA A 255 -35.64 1.70 -5.22
C ALA A 255 -36.81 2.68 -4.99
N ALA A 256 -36.54 3.98 -4.98
CA ALA A 256 -37.55 5.02 -4.73
C ALA A 256 -38.53 5.17 -5.91
N GLU A 257 -38.02 5.12 -7.15
CA GLU A 257 -38.82 5.33 -8.36
C GLU A 257 -39.29 4.02 -9.01
N GLY A 258 -38.78 2.87 -8.54
CA GLY A 258 -39.05 1.56 -9.14
C GLY A 258 -38.43 1.36 -10.54
N PHE A 259 -37.61 2.30 -10.99
CA PHE A 259 -36.97 2.25 -12.31
C PHE A 259 -35.88 1.17 -12.36
N LYS A 260 -35.85 0.41 -13.45
CA LYS A 260 -34.87 -0.65 -13.70
C LYS A 260 -34.22 -0.45 -15.06
N THR A 261 -32.90 -0.50 -15.09
CA THR A 261 -32.12 -0.47 -16.34
C THR A 261 -31.20 -1.68 -16.39
N SER A 262 -31.02 -2.25 -17.57
CA SER A 262 -30.06 -3.33 -17.79
C SER A 262 -29.43 -3.23 -19.18
N GLY A 263 -28.22 -3.77 -19.32
CA GLY A 263 -27.48 -3.80 -20.58
C GLY A 263 -26.09 -4.38 -20.38
N GLY A 264 -25.32 -4.55 -21.45
CA GLY A 264 -23.93 -5.03 -21.35
C GLY A 264 -23.01 -4.03 -20.63
N THR A 265 -23.31 -2.74 -20.74
CA THR A 265 -22.57 -1.68 -20.06
C THR A 265 -23.53 -0.55 -19.67
N LEU A 266 -23.42 -0.08 -18.44
CA LEU A 266 -24.20 1.03 -17.89
C LEU A 266 -23.27 2.17 -17.53
N LEU A 267 -23.69 3.40 -17.84
CA LEU A 267 -23.07 4.61 -17.32
C LEU A 267 -23.94 5.14 -16.18
N HIS A 268 -23.36 5.19 -15.00
CA HIS A 268 -23.92 5.76 -13.79
C HIS A 268 -23.18 7.07 -13.49
N ASN A 269 -23.84 8.21 -13.69
CA ASN A 269 -23.30 9.50 -13.29
C ASN A 269 -23.76 9.79 -11.85
N VAL A 270 -22.85 9.64 -10.89
CA VAL A 270 -23.17 9.68 -9.45
C VAL A 270 -23.47 11.09 -8.95
N ASN A 271 -22.99 12.11 -9.66
CA ASN A 271 -23.28 13.52 -9.37
C ASN A 271 -24.68 13.94 -9.84
N LYS A 272 -25.29 13.17 -10.74
CA LYS A 272 -26.62 13.42 -11.31
C LYS A 272 -27.64 12.36 -10.91
N HIS A 273 -27.25 11.38 -10.10
CA HIS A 273 -28.04 10.21 -9.74
C HIS A 273 -28.77 9.59 -10.94
N ARG A 274 -28.05 9.39 -12.04
CA ARG A 274 -28.65 8.94 -13.30
C ARG A 274 -27.90 7.78 -13.91
N VAL A 275 -28.66 6.76 -14.30
CA VAL A 275 -28.15 5.58 -14.98
C VAL A 275 -28.74 5.44 -16.37
N GLN A 276 -27.90 5.12 -17.34
CA GLN A 276 -28.31 4.86 -18.72
C GLN A 276 -27.44 3.77 -19.35
N VAL A 277 -27.95 3.15 -20.42
CA VAL A 277 -27.15 2.20 -21.21
C VAL A 277 -26.01 2.94 -21.90
N TYR A 278 -24.78 2.47 -21.70
CA TYR A 278 -23.60 3.00 -22.36
C TYR A 278 -23.47 2.36 -23.74
N ARG A 279 -23.64 3.14 -24.80
CA ARG A 279 -23.72 2.64 -26.19
C ARG A 279 -22.38 2.63 -26.93
N LYS A 280 -21.33 3.22 -26.34
CA LYS A 280 -20.00 3.22 -26.95
C LYS A 280 -19.26 1.94 -26.54
N PRO A 281 -18.40 1.39 -27.40
CA PRO A 281 -17.47 0.36 -26.97
C PRO A 281 -16.65 0.85 -25.77
N PHE A 282 -16.56 0.03 -24.74
CA PHE A 282 -15.73 0.31 -23.57
C PHE A 282 -14.97 -0.95 -23.20
N THR A 283 -13.70 -0.76 -22.84
CA THR A 283 -12.85 -1.82 -22.31
C THR A 283 -12.24 -1.30 -21.03
N LEU A 284 -12.27 -2.11 -19.99
CA LEU A 284 -11.67 -1.75 -18.71
C LEU A 284 -10.17 -1.49 -18.91
N PRO A 285 -9.63 -0.34 -18.48
CA PRO A 285 -8.22 0.01 -18.71
C PRO A 285 -7.29 -0.73 -17.72
N SER A 286 -7.45 -2.04 -17.56
CA SER A 286 -6.74 -2.85 -16.56
C SER A 286 -5.22 -2.74 -16.63
N GLY A 287 -4.66 -2.47 -17.82
CA GLY A 287 -3.23 -2.26 -18.02
C GLY A 287 -2.65 -1.10 -17.19
N GLU A 288 -3.41 -0.01 -16.99
CA GLU A 288 -2.97 1.15 -16.20
C GLU A 288 -2.88 0.82 -14.70
N PHE A 289 -3.62 -0.20 -14.25
CA PHE A 289 -3.77 -0.60 -12.86
C PHE A 289 -2.98 -1.86 -12.50
N LYS A 290 -2.12 -2.35 -13.40
CA LYS A 290 -1.26 -3.50 -13.11
C LYS A 290 -0.24 -3.18 -12.03
N LYS A 291 -0.04 -4.12 -11.11
CA LYS A 291 1.08 -4.06 -10.15
C LYS A 291 2.40 -4.26 -10.88
N VAL A 292 3.49 -3.80 -10.28
CA VAL A 292 4.84 -4.19 -10.71
C VAL A 292 4.94 -5.73 -10.70
N GLY A 293 5.31 -6.29 -11.85
CA GLY A 293 5.45 -7.74 -12.03
C GLY A 293 4.23 -8.48 -12.61
N GLU A 294 3.10 -7.81 -12.86
CA GLU A 294 1.92 -8.36 -13.57
C GLU A 294 1.89 -8.05 -15.08
#